data_AF-A0A946ERJ7-F1
#
_entry.id   AF-A0A946ERJ7-F1
#
_cell.length_a   1.000
_cell.length_b   1.000
_cell.length_c   1.000
_cell.angle_alpha   90.00
_cell.angle_beta   90.00
_cell.angle_gamma   90.00
#
_symmetry.space_group_name_H-M   'P 1'
#
loop_
_entity.id
_entity.type
_entity.pdbx_description
1 polymer ?
#
loop_
_entity_poly.entity_id
_entity_poly.type
_entity_poly.pdbx_seq_one_letter_code
_entity_poly.pdbx_strand_id
1 'polypeptide(L)' 'RREILDAEWFVTTKQAQTAINAWLKQYNHIRPHQALNMRPPVPETLLKNGT' A
#
# COMPACT_ATOMS: atom_id res chain seq x y z
N ARG A 1 12.51 5.52 5.06
CA ARG A 1 11.86 5.37 3.75
C ARG A 1 12.51 4.15 3.10
N ARG A 2 11.74 3.13 2.74
CA ARG A 2 12.19 2.03 1.88
C ARG A 2 11.15 1.97 0.77
N GLU A 3 11.41 2.76 -0.27
CA GLU A 3 10.52 2.83 -1.43
C GLU A 3 10.79 1.58 -2.26
N ILE A 4 9.74 0.92 -2.75
CA ILE A 4 9.89 -0.43 -3.32
C ILE A 4 10.75 -0.45 -4.57
N LEU A 5 10.84 0.70 -5.26
CA LEU A 5 11.66 0.90 -6.44
C LEU A 5 13.16 0.98 -6.12
N ASP A 6 13.52 1.29 -4.87
CA ASP A 6 14.92 1.31 -4.41
C ASP A 6 15.35 -0.03 -3.79
N ALA A 7 14.40 -0.95 -3.57
CA ALA A 7 14.62 -2.18 -2.81
C ALA A 7 15.04 -3.37 -3.70
N GLU A 8 14.60 -3.41 -4.96
CA GLU A 8 14.82 -4.54 -5.85
C GLU A 8 15.04 -4.11 -7.31
N TRP A 9 15.91 -4.81 -8.02
CA TRP A 9 16.05 -4.67 -9.47
C TRP A 9 15.04 -5.57 -10.18
N PHE A 10 14.22 -5.01 -11.06
CA PHE A 10 13.23 -5.75 -11.81
C PHE A 10 13.75 -6.17 -13.18
N VAL A 11 13.70 -7.47 -13.47
CA VAL A 11 14.16 -8.01 -14.75
C VAL A 11 13.11 -7.82 -15.85
N THR A 12 11.83 -7.75 -15.48
CA THR A 12 10.72 -7.54 -16.41
C THR A 12 9.71 -6.54 -15.88
N THR A 13 8.99 -5.87 -16.78
CA THR A 13 7.89 -4.95 -16.42
C THR A 13 6.78 -5.66 -15.65
N LYS A 14 6.51 -6.94 -15.95
CA LYS A 14 5.52 -7.75 -15.22
C LYS A 14 5.90 -7.91 -13.74
N GLN A 15 7.16 -8.19 -13.46
CA GLN A 15 7.66 -8.31 -12.09
C GLN A 15 7.55 -6.99 -11.33
N ALA A 16 7.96 -5.88 -11.97
CA ALA A 16 7.81 -4.53 -11.41
C ALA A 16 6.33 -4.22 -11.11
N GLN A 17 5.42 -4.52 -12.05
CA GLN A 17 3.99 -4.26 -11.88
C GLN A 17 3.41 -5.05 -10.70
N THR A 18 3.78 -6.32 -10.55
CA THR A 18 3.32 -7.15 -9.41
C THR A 18 3.81 -6.58 -8.08
N ALA A 19 5.09 -6.22 -7.98
CA ALA A 19 5.67 -5.65 -6.76
C ALA A 19 5.03 -4.30 -6.40
N ILE A 20 4.90 -3.40 -7.38
CA ILE A 20 4.26 -2.09 -7.20
C ILE A 20 2.80 -2.24 -6.77
N ASN A 21 2.03 -3.16 -7.37
CA ASN A 21 0.64 -3.39 -7.00
C ASN A 21 0.50 -3.89 -5.56
N ALA A 22 1.38 -4.79 -5.12
CA ALA A 22 1.40 -5.25 -3.73
C ALA A 22 1.76 -4.11 -2.76
N TRP A 23 2.74 -3.29 -3.13
CA TRP A 23 3.14 -2.12 -2.34
C TRP A 23 2.04 -1.08 -2.23
N LEU A 24 1.35 -0.76 -3.33
CA LEU A 24 0.24 0.20 -3.34
C LEU A 24 -0.86 -0.23 -2.38
N LYS A 25 -1.21 -1.52 -2.34
CA LYS A 25 -2.17 -2.05 -1.37
C LYS A 25 -1.71 -1.81 0.07
N GLN A 26 -0.45 -2.13 0.38
CA GLN A 26 0.10 -1.92 1.72
C GLN A 26 0.13 -0.43 2.09
N TYR A 27 0.57 0.43 1.18
CA TYR A 27 0.65 1.87 1.39
C TYR A 27 -0.72 2.49 1.64
N ASN A 28 -1.73 2.10 0.85
CA ASN A 28 -3.06 2.68 0.88
C ASN A 28 -3.96 2.12 2.00
N HIS A 29 -3.73 0.90 2.47
CA HIS A 29 -4.66 0.27 3.42
C HIS A 29 -4.03 -0.07 4.78
N ILE A 30 -2.70 -0.23 4.85
CA ILE A 30 -2.05 -0.81 6.04
C ILE A 30 -1.06 0.17 6.67
N ARG A 31 -0.32 0.92 5.85
CA ARG A 31 0.78 1.73 6.35
C ARG A 31 0.26 2.93 7.15
N PRO A 32 0.79 3.19 8.36
CA PRO A 32 0.40 4.36 9.12
C PRO A 32 1.05 5.61 8.53
N HIS A 33 0.25 6.65 8.31
CA HIS A 33 0.73 7.93 7.79
C HIS A 33 0.63 9.01 8.87
N GLN A 34 1.75 9.64 9.16
CA GLN A 34 1.84 10.71 10.17
C GLN A 34 0.89 11.87 9.86
N ALA A 35 0.78 12.26 8.58
CA ALA A 35 -0.16 13.30 8.13
C ALA A 35 -1.64 12.94 8.32
N LEU A 36 -1.95 11.66 8.55
CA LEU A 36 -3.30 11.14 8.76
C LEU A 36 -3.49 10.61 10.19
N ASN A 37 -2.75 11.14 11.17
CA ASN A 37 -2.80 10.68 12.56
C ASN A 37 -2.58 9.16 12.69
N MET A 38 -1.59 8.63 11.97
CA MET A 38 -1.24 7.21 11.94
C MET A 38 -2.29 6.29 11.31
N ARG A 39 -3.24 6.84 10.55
CA ARG A 39 -4.24 6.06 9.82
C ARG A 39 -3.80 5.79 8.39
N PRO A 40 -4.28 4.69 7.77
CA PRO A 40 -4.13 4.48 6.34
C PRO A 40 -4.97 5.49 5.53
N PRO A 41 -4.56 5.84 4.28
CA PRO A 41 -5.24 6.84 3.45
C PRO A 41 -6.59 6.38 2.92
N VAL A 42 -6.70 5.08 2.64
CA VAL A 42 -7.96 4.48 2.23
C VAL A 42 -8.46 3.65 3.40
N PRO A 43 -9.47 4.12 4.15
CA PRO A 43 -10.10 3.29 5.15
C PRO A 43 -10.61 2.03 4.45
N GLU A 44 -10.25 0.85 4.94
CA GLU A 44 -11.01 -0.35 4.61
C GLU A 44 -12.44 -0.01 5.00
N THR A 45 -13.30 0.15 3.99
CA THR A 45 -14.72 0.40 4.20
C THR A 45 -15.21 -0.70 5.12
N LEU A 46 -15.42 -0.37 6.39
CA LEU A 46 -16.18 -1.22 7.29
C LEU A 46 -17.53 -1.36 6.60
N LEU A 47 -17.77 -2.52 5.97
CA LEU A 47 -19.12 -2.98 5.72
C LEU A 47 -19.77 -2.93 7.09
N LYS A 48 -20.54 -1.87 7.33
CA LYS A 48 -21.33 -1.68 8.53
C LYS A 48 -22.41 -2.75 8.45
N ASN A 49 -22.09 -3.96 8.89
CA ASN A 49 -23.11 -4.93 9.24
C ASN A 49 -23.96 -4.28 10.33
N GLY A 50 -25.27 -4.35 10.11
CA GLY A 50 -26.24 -3.41 10.64
C GLY A 50 -26.37 -3.36 12.16
N THR A 51 -26.97 -2.25 12.58
CA THR A 51 -27.89 -2.12 13.72
C THR A 51 -28.86 -1.01 13.37
#